data_AF-A0A929DQJ9-F1
#
_entry.id   AF-A0A929DQJ9-F1
#
_cell.length_a   1.000
_cell.length_b   1.000
_cell.length_c   1.000
_cell.angle_alpha   90.00
_cell.angle_beta   90.00
_cell.angle_gamma   90.00
#
_symmetry.space_group_name_H-M   'P 1'
#
loop_
_entity.id
_entity.type
_entity.pdbx_description
1 polymer ?
#
loop_
_entity_poly.entity_id
_entity_poly.type
_entity_poly.pdbx_seq_one_letter_code
_entity_poly.pdbx_strand_id
1 'polypeptide(L)'
;MRTISLAILLLFAINSQAAAPTGSFNSNQCIDCHQKNNSALITDWKKSRHAQTKPTASCIGCHGKQHSNAAASSRKNKSCINCHGGKQSPLVHSYLNSKHGAILRMEQHTYDWQQPLANANYRAPGCAYCHMHQGNHDADIQQNKKNKQSGNKIISGANFAVCRDCHSPRYINRLRENGNRMINVAQMKFNEASKLISTAKQSYTKKQLQPALDQLNTMNKHLNNVYLGAVHQSPDYQWWHGQPALDGDLLKIKGVLGDLERMEKLK
;
A
#
# COMPACT_ATOMS: atom_id res chain seq x y z
N MET A 1 26.66 29.61 -57.25
CA MET A 1 26.77 28.39 -56.43
C MET A 1 27.91 28.55 -55.43
N ARG A 2 27.63 28.78 -54.15
CA ARG A 2 28.60 28.71 -53.06
C ARG A 2 27.92 28.00 -51.90
N THR A 3 28.21 26.71 -51.74
CA THR A 3 27.72 25.87 -50.65
C THR A 3 28.57 26.11 -49.41
N ILE A 4 27.99 26.75 -48.39
CA ILE A 4 28.60 26.86 -47.06
C ILE A 4 28.12 25.64 -46.26
N SER A 5 28.98 24.64 -46.09
CA SER A 5 28.75 23.52 -45.17
C SER A 5 29.04 23.97 -43.74
N LEU A 6 28.00 24.22 -42.95
CA LEU A 6 28.12 24.34 -41.49
C LEU A 6 28.20 22.92 -40.88
N ALA A 7 29.40 22.51 -40.47
CA ALA A 7 29.57 21.31 -39.66
C ALA A 7 29.17 21.61 -38.21
N ILE A 8 27.98 21.19 -37.81
CA ILE A 8 27.53 21.24 -36.42
C ILE A 8 28.22 20.09 -35.67
N LEU A 9 29.25 20.42 -34.89
CA LEU A 9 29.86 19.51 -33.92
C LEU A 9 28.88 19.27 -32.77
N LEU A 10 28.18 18.13 -32.80
CA LEU A 10 27.43 17.60 -31.67
C LEU A 10 28.41 17.16 -30.58
N LEU A 11 28.67 18.05 -29.61
CA LEU A 11 29.29 17.71 -28.34
C LEU A 11 28.36 16.78 -27.55
N PHE A 12 28.55 15.47 -27.69
CA PHE A 12 27.97 14.51 -26.76
C PHE A 12 28.62 14.71 -25.39
N ALA A 13 27.88 15.30 -24.45
CA ALA A 13 28.26 15.30 -23.04
C ALA A 13 28.23 13.85 -22.54
N ILE A 14 29.40 13.24 -22.42
CA ILE A 14 29.57 11.95 -21.75
C ILE A 14 29.34 12.20 -20.27
N ASN A 15 28.12 11.93 -19.80
CA ASN A 15 27.82 11.90 -18.37
C ASN A 15 28.58 10.73 -17.74
N SER A 16 29.77 11.02 -17.21
CA SER A 16 30.56 10.10 -16.40
C SER A 16 29.84 9.82 -15.08
N GLN A 17 28.95 8.84 -15.07
CA GLN A 17 28.48 8.25 -13.82
C GLN A 17 29.65 7.48 -13.21
N ALA A 18 30.13 7.94 -12.05
CA ALA A 18 31.14 7.22 -11.28
C ALA A 18 30.70 5.76 -11.08
N ALA A 19 31.64 4.83 -11.29
CA ALA A 19 31.35 3.40 -11.14
C ALA A 19 30.80 3.12 -9.73
N ALA A 20 29.72 2.33 -9.67
CA ALA A 20 29.10 1.96 -8.41
C ALA A 20 30.11 1.22 -7.51
N PRO A 21 30.14 1.51 -6.19
CA PRO A 21 31.11 0.90 -5.30
C PRO A 21 30.85 -0.60 -5.16
N THR A 22 31.90 -1.41 -5.28
CA THR A 22 31.84 -2.86 -5.08
C THR A 22 32.08 -3.22 -3.62
N GLY A 23 31.38 -4.24 -3.11
CA GLY A 23 31.58 -4.75 -1.76
C GLY A 23 30.28 -4.95 -0.99
N SER A 24 30.43 -5.22 0.31
CA SER A 24 29.33 -5.35 1.27
C SER A 24 29.25 -4.10 2.13
N PHE A 25 28.06 -3.52 2.24
CA PHE A 25 27.79 -2.29 2.96
C PHE A 25 26.82 -2.52 4.11
N ASN A 26 26.93 -1.68 5.15
CA ASN A 26 25.91 -1.53 6.17
C ASN A 26 25.04 -0.29 5.90
N SER A 27 23.91 -0.16 6.60
CA SER A 27 22.95 0.92 6.36
C SER A 27 23.52 2.32 6.58
N ASN A 28 24.45 2.51 7.53
CA ASN A 28 25.06 3.83 7.74
C ASN A 28 25.94 4.22 6.55
N GLN A 29 26.73 3.28 6.02
CA GLN A 29 27.53 3.51 4.80
C GLN A 29 26.64 3.83 3.60
N CYS A 30 25.48 3.16 3.47
CA CYS A 30 24.48 3.50 2.45
C CYS A 30 23.97 4.94 2.63
N ILE A 31 23.56 5.30 3.84
CA ILE A 31 23.03 6.63 4.16
C ILE A 31 24.09 7.71 3.89
N ASP A 32 25.32 7.56 4.36
CA ASP A 32 26.37 8.56 4.22
C ASP A 32 26.72 8.84 2.76
N CYS A 33 26.79 7.80 1.93
CA CYS A 33 27.08 7.94 0.51
C CYS A 33 25.88 8.50 -0.26
N HIS A 34 24.68 7.95 -0.07
CA HIS A 34 23.49 8.42 -0.77
C HIS A 34 23.05 9.81 -0.30
N GLN A 35 23.33 10.22 0.94
CA GLN A 35 23.04 11.58 1.41
C GLN A 35 23.85 12.63 0.64
N LYS A 36 25.08 12.31 0.22
CA LYS A 36 25.95 13.17 -0.58
C LYS A 36 25.56 13.18 -2.06
N ASN A 37 25.26 12.01 -2.62
CA ASN A 37 25.01 11.86 -4.05
C ASN A 37 23.53 12.06 -4.47
N ASN A 38 22.60 11.78 -3.56
CA ASN A 38 21.16 11.91 -3.76
C ASN A 38 20.45 12.12 -2.41
N SER A 39 20.57 13.34 -1.87
CA SER A 39 20.01 13.71 -0.56
C SER A 39 18.49 13.56 -0.48
N ALA A 40 17.78 13.68 -1.60
CA ALA A 40 16.32 13.51 -1.67
C ALA A 40 15.91 12.08 -1.27
N LEU A 41 16.60 11.06 -1.78
CA LEU A 41 16.33 9.65 -1.45
C LEU A 41 16.35 9.40 0.07
N ILE A 42 17.39 9.90 0.74
CA ILE A 42 17.54 9.73 2.18
C ILE A 42 16.50 10.54 2.95
N THR A 43 16.17 11.72 2.45
CA THR A 43 15.14 12.58 3.04
C THR A 43 13.76 11.91 2.98
N ASP A 44 13.42 11.30 1.86
CA ASP A 44 12.14 10.62 1.68
C ASP A 44 12.05 9.36 2.55
N TRP A 45 13.12 8.55 2.59
CA TRP A 45 13.18 7.40 3.50
C TRP A 45 13.01 7.83 4.97
N LYS A 46 13.73 8.86 5.43
CA LYS A 46 13.64 9.38 6.82
C LYS A 46 12.23 9.83 7.19
N LYS A 47 11.48 10.40 6.24
CA LYS A 47 10.07 10.82 6.46
C LYS A 47 9.11 9.63 6.53
N SER A 48 9.42 8.57 5.79
CA SER A 48 8.56 7.40 5.67
C SER A 48 8.31 6.68 7.00
N ARG A 49 7.22 5.92 7.08
CA ARG A 49 6.97 5.01 8.21
C ARG A 49 8.05 3.93 8.33
N HIS A 50 8.73 3.57 7.24
CA HIS A 50 9.79 2.56 7.26
C HIS A 50 11.00 2.97 8.10
N ALA A 51 11.35 4.26 8.13
CA ALA A 51 12.40 4.75 9.02
C ALA A 51 11.99 4.75 10.51
N GLN A 52 10.69 4.72 10.79
CA GLN A 52 10.12 4.86 12.14
C GLN A 52 9.76 3.51 12.78
N THR A 53 9.82 2.40 12.04
CA THR A 53 9.52 1.07 12.59
C THR A 53 10.60 0.59 13.57
N LYS A 54 10.23 -0.37 14.43
CA LYS A 54 11.15 -1.09 15.31
C LYS A 54 10.96 -2.61 15.10
N PRO A 55 11.94 -3.35 14.53
CA PRO A 55 13.19 -2.84 13.96
C PRO A 55 12.94 -1.95 12.73
N THR A 56 13.88 -1.05 12.44
CA THR A 56 13.80 -0.14 11.29
C THR A 56 13.89 -0.93 9.99
N ALA A 57 13.03 -0.62 9.02
CA ALA A 57 13.18 -1.08 7.64
C ALA A 57 14.36 -0.33 6.97
N SER A 58 15.55 -0.84 7.26
CA SER A 58 16.83 -0.25 6.86
C SER A 58 17.14 -0.47 5.38
N CYS A 59 18.11 0.29 4.84
CA CYS A 59 18.54 0.21 3.44
C CYS A 59 18.85 -1.24 3.04
N ILE A 60 19.70 -1.91 3.82
CA ILE A 60 20.11 -3.29 3.54
C ILE A 60 18.99 -4.31 3.77
N GLY A 61 17.96 -3.95 4.55
CA GLY A 61 16.79 -4.81 4.76
C GLY A 61 15.98 -5.04 3.48
N CYS A 62 15.95 -4.05 2.58
CA CYS A 62 15.26 -4.15 1.30
C CYS A 62 16.20 -4.37 0.11
N HIS A 63 17.36 -3.71 0.12
CA HIS A 63 18.32 -3.70 -0.99
C HIS A 63 19.41 -4.78 -0.87
N GLY A 64 19.58 -5.39 0.30
CA GLY A 64 20.71 -6.28 0.58
C GLY A 64 21.99 -5.50 0.90
N LYS A 65 23.08 -6.24 1.17
CA LYS A 65 24.37 -5.65 1.54
C LYS A 65 25.22 -5.29 0.32
N GLN A 66 24.95 -5.91 -0.82
CA GLN A 66 25.70 -5.74 -2.06
C GLN A 66 25.08 -4.60 -2.86
N HIS A 67 25.92 -3.69 -3.37
CA HIS A 67 25.43 -2.61 -4.23
C HIS A 67 25.00 -3.13 -5.62
N SER A 68 25.66 -4.19 -6.11
CA SER A 68 25.29 -4.83 -7.36
C SER A 68 23.88 -5.44 -7.24
N ASN A 69 23.00 -5.13 -8.20
CA ASN A 69 21.62 -5.64 -8.26
C ASN A 69 20.72 -5.28 -7.06
N ALA A 70 21.16 -4.36 -6.18
CA ALA A 70 20.44 -3.90 -5.00
C ALA A 70 19.02 -3.40 -5.33
N ALA A 71 18.94 -2.49 -6.30
CA ALA A 71 17.68 -1.87 -6.68
C ALA A 71 16.74 -2.85 -7.40
N ALA A 72 17.26 -3.71 -8.27
CA ALA A 72 16.43 -4.71 -8.94
C ALA A 72 15.83 -5.73 -7.98
N SER A 73 16.60 -6.13 -6.96
CA SER A 73 16.11 -7.05 -5.93
C SER A 73 15.03 -6.39 -5.06
N SER A 74 15.21 -5.12 -4.67
CA SER A 74 14.25 -4.41 -3.81
C SER A 74 12.92 -4.09 -4.48
N ARG A 75 12.88 -3.99 -5.82
CA ARG A 75 11.66 -3.77 -6.60
C ARG A 75 10.70 -4.96 -6.59
N LYS A 76 11.19 -6.17 -6.29
CA LYS A 76 10.38 -7.39 -6.27
C LYS A 76 9.55 -7.48 -4.99
N ASN A 77 8.32 -7.98 -5.09
CA ASN A 77 7.40 -8.09 -3.96
C ASN A 77 7.97 -8.87 -2.76
N LYS A 78 8.90 -9.81 -3.00
CA LYS A 78 9.56 -10.58 -1.93
C LYS A 78 10.15 -9.65 -0.85
N SER A 79 10.75 -8.53 -1.23
CA SER A 79 11.34 -7.58 -0.28
C SER A 79 10.32 -6.95 0.65
N CYS A 80 9.09 -6.73 0.18
CA CYS A 80 8.00 -6.19 1.01
C CYS A 80 7.36 -7.30 1.87
N ILE A 81 7.13 -8.47 1.29
CA ILE A 81 6.40 -9.58 1.93
C ILE A 81 7.09 -10.06 3.21
N ASN A 82 8.42 -10.00 3.26
CA ASN A 82 9.21 -10.43 4.43
C ASN A 82 8.86 -9.67 5.72
N CYS A 83 8.47 -8.40 5.62
CA CYS A 83 8.09 -7.58 6.78
C CYS A 83 6.58 -7.38 6.89
N HIS A 84 5.84 -7.40 5.78
CA HIS A 84 4.39 -7.22 5.76
C HIS A 84 3.61 -8.51 6.09
N GLY A 85 4.10 -9.29 7.06
CA GLY A 85 3.40 -10.45 7.62
C GLY A 85 3.32 -11.70 6.74
N GLY A 86 4.09 -11.77 5.65
CA GLY A 86 4.11 -12.93 4.77
C GLY A 86 2.88 -13.03 3.87
N LYS A 87 2.83 -14.09 3.04
CA LYS A 87 1.80 -14.26 2.00
C LYS A 87 0.37 -14.39 2.53
N GLN A 88 0.21 -14.81 3.78
CA GLN A 88 -1.09 -15.01 4.43
C GLN A 88 -1.55 -13.79 5.23
N SER A 89 -0.72 -12.75 5.35
CA SER A 89 -1.20 -11.52 6.00
C SER A 89 -2.33 -10.90 5.18
N PRO A 90 -3.33 -10.29 5.82
CA PRO A 90 -4.41 -9.63 5.11
C PRO A 90 -3.95 -8.65 4.02
N LEU A 91 -2.90 -7.88 4.31
CA LEU A 91 -2.35 -6.89 3.37
C LEU A 91 -1.79 -7.56 2.12
N VAL A 92 -0.89 -8.52 2.30
CA VAL A 92 -0.20 -9.18 1.18
C VAL A 92 -1.17 -10.07 0.42
N HIS A 93 -1.97 -10.87 1.13
CA HIS A 93 -2.92 -11.79 0.51
C HIS A 93 -3.95 -11.03 -0.32
N SER A 94 -4.44 -9.88 0.17
CA SER A 94 -5.31 -8.99 -0.60
C SER A 94 -4.67 -8.60 -1.94
N TYR A 95 -3.45 -8.07 -1.92
CA TYR A 95 -2.75 -7.75 -3.16
C TYR A 95 -2.52 -8.97 -4.06
N LEU A 96 -2.08 -10.11 -3.51
CA LEU A 96 -1.77 -11.32 -4.29
C LEU A 96 -3.00 -11.93 -4.98
N ASN A 97 -4.21 -11.72 -4.43
CA ASN A 97 -5.48 -12.14 -5.01
C ASN A 97 -6.16 -11.04 -5.86
N SER A 98 -5.49 -9.89 -6.06
CA SER A 98 -5.94 -8.91 -7.05
C SER A 98 -5.54 -9.33 -8.47
N LYS A 99 -6.14 -8.68 -9.47
CA LYS A 99 -5.72 -8.84 -10.88
C LYS A 99 -4.24 -8.47 -11.09
N HIS A 100 -3.76 -7.41 -10.42
CA HIS A 100 -2.36 -7.02 -10.48
C HIS A 100 -1.43 -8.10 -9.92
N GLY A 101 -1.78 -8.65 -8.74
CA GLY A 101 -1.02 -9.72 -8.11
C GLY A 101 -0.99 -11.01 -8.94
N ALA A 102 -2.11 -11.36 -9.58
CA ALA A 102 -2.21 -12.52 -10.46
C ALA A 102 -1.33 -12.37 -11.72
N ILE A 103 -1.46 -11.24 -12.44
CA ILE A 103 -0.67 -10.97 -13.66
C ILE A 103 0.81 -10.89 -13.31
N LEU A 104 1.19 -10.15 -12.26
CA LEU A 104 2.58 -10.06 -11.84
C LEU A 104 3.16 -11.43 -11.51
N ARG A 105 2.42 -12.28 -10.79
CA ARG A 105 2.88 -13.64 -10.45
C ARG A 105 3.20 -14.46 -11.69
N MET A 106 2.38 -14.33 -12.74
CA MET A 106 2.55 -15.04 -14.01
C MET A 106 3.69 -14.45 -14.85
N GLU A 107 3.80 -13.13 -14.92
CA GLU A 107 4.63 -12.44 -15.92
C GLU A 107 5.95 -11.88 -15.37
N GLN A 108 6.17 -11.83 -14.05
CA GLN A 108 7.36 -11.23 -13.43
C GLN A 108 8.71 -11.74 -13.95
N HIS A 109 8.76 -12.94 -14.53
CA HIS A 109 9.97 -13.52 -15.12
C HIS A 109 10.35 -12.87 -16.46
N THR A 110 9.40 -12.21 -17.13
CA THR A 110 9.61 -11.48 -18.39
C THR A 110 10.04 -10.02 -18.18
N TYR A 111 9.95 -9.52 -16.95
CA TYR A 111 10.20 -8.11 -16.64
C TYR A 111 11.68 -7.81 -16.45
N ASP A 112 12.16 -6.69 -17.01
CA ASP A 112 13.48 -6.15 -16.71
C ASP A 112 13.46 -5.41 -15.36
N TRP A 113 13.88 -6.11 -14.32
CA TRP A 113 13.97 -5.56 -12.97
C TRP A 113 15.10 -4.55 -12.80
N GLN A 114 16.04 -4.42 -13.74
CA GLN A 114 17.12 -3.44 -13.65
C GLN A 114 16.64 -2.02 -13.94
N GLN A 115 15.55 -1.86 -14.71
CA GLN A 115 14.97 -0.56 -14.99
C GLN A 115 14.59 0.20 -13.71
N PRO A 116 14.99 1.47 -13.56
CA PRO A 116 14.46 2.34 -12.52
C PRO A 116 12.94 2.39 -12.55
N LEU A 117 12.30 2.52 -11.38
CA LEU A 117 10.83 2.57 -11.29
C LEU A 117 10.21 3.73 -12.07
N ALA A 118 10.97 4.80 -12.34
CA ALA A 118 10.53 5.90 -13.20
C ALA A 118 10.36 5.49 -14.67
N ASN A 119 11.07 4.45 -15.11
CA ASN A 119 11.07 3.93 -16.47
C ASN A 119 10.56 2.48 -16.53
N ALA A 120 10.04 1.96 -15.42
CA ALA A 120 9.58 0.58 -15.35
C ALA A 120 8.34 0.42 -16.23
N ASN A 121 8.37 -0.53 -17.16
CA ASN A 121 7.29 -0.79 -18.09
C ASN A 121 6.66 -2.17 -17.81
N TYR A 122 6.20 -2.36 -16.59
CA TYR A 122 5.56 -3.62 -16.17
C TYR A 122 4.10 -3.62 -16.60
N ARG A 123 3.60 -4.72 -17.17
CA ARG A 123 2.17 -4.86 -17.48
C ARG A 123 1.29 -4.78 -16.23
N ALA A 124 1.79 -5.30 -15.12
CA ALA A 124 1.13 -5.25 -13.82
C ALA A 124 2.08 -4.72 -12.73
N PRO A 125 1.60 -3.81 -11.86
CA PRO A 125 2.45 -3.20 -10.85
C PRO A 125 2.69 -4.13 -9.66
N GLY A 126 3.93 -4.13 -9.16
CA GLY A 126 4.32 -4.68 -7.86
C GLY A 126 4.14 -3.70 -6.70
N CYS A 127 4.41 -4.17 -5.48
CA CYS A 127 4.34 -3.34 -4.27
C CYS A 127 5.19 -2.08 -4.42
N ALA A 128 6.46 -2.25 -4.83
CA ALA A 128 7.39 -1.14 -5.00
C ALA A 128 6.95 -0.18 -6.13
N TYR A 129 6.35 -0.68 -7.20
CA TYR A 129 5.87 0.17 -8.30
C TYR A 129 4.80 1.16 -7.82
N CYS A 130 3.86 0.70 -7.01
CA CYS A 130 2.79 1.55 -6.47
C CYS A 130 3.24 2.42 -5.29
N HIS A 131 3.93 1.82 -4.32
CA HIS A 131 4.26 2.49 -3.06
C HIS A 131 5.54 3.33 -3.14
N MET A 132 6.46 2.99 -4.03
CA MET A 132 7.71 3.70 -4.26
C MET A 132 7.75 4.23 -5.71
N HIS A 133 6.61 4.73 -6.19
CA HIS A 133 6.42 5.18 -7.57
C HIS A 133 7.51 6.17 -7.98
N GLN A 134 8.09 5.96 -9.17
CA GLN A 134 9.25 6.71 -9.68
C GLN A 134 10.51 6.67 -8.80
N GLY A 135 10.60 5.74 -7.84
CA GLY A 135 11.74 5.59 -6.93
C GLY A 135 11.65 6.45 -5.66
N ASN A 136 10.48 7.03 -5.36
CA ASN A 136 10.26 7.74 -4.10
C ASN A 136 10.39 6.78 -2.91
N HIS A 137 11.21 7.14 -1.91
CA HIS A 137 11.44 6.32 -0.72
C HIS A 137 10.48 6.59 0.44
N ASP A 138 9.58 7.57 0.29
CA ASP A 138 8.39 7.69 1.11
C ASP A 138 7.33 6.73 0.59
N ALA A 139 7.31 5.53 1.19
CA ALA A 139 6.40 4.45 0.82
C ALA A 139 4.91 4.76 1.09
N ASP A 140 4.60 5.91 1.70
CA ASP A 140 3.23 6.35 1.93
C ASP A 140 2.66 7.06 0.69
N ILE A 141 2.02 6.23 -0.13
CA ILE A 141 1.18 6.60 -1.27
C ILE A 141 0.20 7.75 -0.95
N GLN A 142 -0.33 7.87 0.28
CA GLN A 142 -1.29 8.93 0.65
C GLN A 142 -0.66 10.28 1.01
N GLN A 143 0.65 10.33 1.31
CA GLN A 143 1.32 11.51 1.88
C GLN A 143 2.08 12.40 0.89
N ASN A 144 1.96 12.16 -0.41
CA ASN A 144 2.30 13.16 -1.43
C ASN A 144 1.27 14.31 -1.47
N LYS A 145 1.05 14.96 -0.31
CA LYS A 145 0.06 15.99 0.00
C LYS A 145 0.60 17.43 -0.14
N LYS A 146 1.67 17.65 -0.90
CA LYS A 146 2.19 19.01 -1.15
C LYS A 146 2.32 19.33 -2.63
N ASN A 147 1.18 19.42 -3.30
CA ASN A 147 0.97 20.37 -4.39
C ASN A 147 -0.47 20.89 -4.31
N LYS A 148 -0.73 21.75 -3.31
CA LYS A 148 -1.88 22.66 -3.33
C LYS A 148 -1.58 23.74 -4.37
N GLN A 149 -1.90 23.49 -5.63
CA GLN A 149 -2.19 24.57 -6.57
C GLN A 149 -3.53 24.31 -7.22
N SER A 150 -4.37 25.35 -7.12
CA SER A 150 -5.62 25.57 -7.84
C SER A 150 -6.78 24.63 -7.52
N GLY A 151 -7.69 25.09 -6.65
CA GLY A 151 -9.11 25.30 -6.96
C GLY A 151 -9.98 24.19 -7.57
N ASN A 152 -9.47 22.98 -7.80
CA ASN A 152 -10.22 21.91 -8.45
C ASN A 152 -10.21 20.63 -7.60
N LYS A 153 -11.42 20.09 -7.43
CA LYS A 153 -11.83 19.08 -6.44
C LYS A 153 -11.07 17.75 -6.64
N ILE A 154 -10.04 17.48 -5.83
CA ILE A 154 -9.39 16.16 -5.61
C ILE A 154 -9.12 15.36 -6.91
N ILE A 155 -8.19 15.83 -7.76
CA ILE A 155 -7.72 15.10 -8.96
C ILE A 155 -6.18 15.14 -9.07
N SER A 156 -5.42 14.89 -7.99
CA SER A 156 -3.94 14.96 -8.09
C SER A 156 -3.16 14.30 -6.94
N GLY A 157 -3.72 13.31 -6.24
CA GLY A 157 -2.92 12.52 -5.28
C GLY A 157 -1.94 11.58 -6.01
N ALA A 158 -0.81 11.23 -5.38
CA ALA A 158 0.14 10.26 -5.96
C ALA A 158 -0.50 8.89 -6.29
N ASN A 159 -1.53 8.47 -5.56
CA ASN A 159 -2.33 7.28 -5.89
C ASN A 159 -2.95 7.39 -7.29
N PHE A 160 -3.38 8.58 -7.69
CA PHE A 160 -3.99 8.80 -8.99
C PHE A 160 -2.94 8.82 -10.10
N ALA A 161 -1.74 9.34 -9.82
CA ALA A 161 -0.64 9.40 -10.77
C ALA A 161 -0.20 7.99 -11.20
N VAL A 162 0.07 7.09 -10.24
CA VAL A 162 0.55 5.73 -10.59
C VAL A 162 -0.46 4.90 -11.36
N CYS A 163 -1.77 5.07 -11.11
CA CYS A 163 -2.77 4.35 -11.87
C CYS A 163 -2.85 4.80 -13.34
N ARG A 164 -2.45 6.05 -13.64
CA ARG A 164 -2.52 6.61 -14.99
C ARG A 164 -1.44 6.08 -15.94
N ASP A 165 -0.43 5.41 -15.41
CA ASP A 165 0.56 4.72 -16.24
C ASP A 165 -0.09 3.64 -17.11
N CYS A 166 -1.21 3.06 -16.67
CA CYS A 166 -1.88 1.94 -17.36
C CYS A 166 -3.39 2.14 -17.59
N HIS A 167 -4.05 3.02 -16.84
CA HIS A 167 -5.51 3.14 -16.86
C HIS A 167 -6.01 4.54 -17.23
N SER A 168 -7.18 4.57 -17.86
CA SER A 168 -7.83 5.84 -18.19
C SER A 168 -8.31 6.57 -16.93
N PRO A 169 -8.28 7.92 -16.91
CA PRO A 169 -8.78 8.71 -15.79
C PRO A 169 -10.22 8.37 -15.39
N ARG A 170 -11.10 8.08 -16.37
CA ARG A 170 -12.49 7.68 -16.11
C ARG A 170 -12.58 6.38 -15.33
N TYR A 171 -11.80 5.36 -15.73
CA TYR A 171 -11.75 4.08 -15.02
C TYR A 171 -11.28 4.27 -13.58
N ILE A 172 -10.19 5.01 -13.39
CA ILE A 172 -9.61 5.28 -12.06
C ILE A 172 -10.61 5.99 -11.14
N ASN A 173 -11.30 7.01 -11.66
CA ASN A 173 -12.32 7.74 -10.90
C ASN A 173 -13.47 6.84 -10.48
N ARG A 174 -14.00 6.04 -11.42
CA ARG A 174 -15.09 5.11 -11.11
C ARG A 174 -14.68 4.07 -10.07
N LEU A 175 -13.47 3.53 -10.20
CA LEU A 175 -12.90 2.56 -9.27
C LEU A 175 -12.81 3.13 -7.85
N ARG A 176 -12.30 4.35 -7.71
CA ARG A 176 -12.16 5.04 -6.43
C ARG A 176 -13.52 5.36 -5.80
N GLU A 177 -14.47 5.84 -6.60
CA GLU A 177 -15.83 6.10 -6.11
C GLU A 177 -16.51 4.83 -5.59
N ASN A 178 -16.34 3.71 -6.31
CA ASN A 178 -16.89 2.42 -5.87
C ASN A 178 -16.20 1.92 -4.59
N GLY A 179 -14.87 2.02 -4.52
CA GLY A 179 -14.11 1.67 -3.33
C GLY A 179 -14.53 2.50 -2.10
N ASN A 180 -14.69 3.82 -2.27
CA ASN A 180 -15.17 4.71 -1.21
C ASN A 180 -16.57 4.35 -0.74
N ARG A 181 -17.51 4.08 -1.67
CA ARG A 181 -18.87 3.65 -1.32
C ARG A 181 -18.86 2.35 -0.52
N MET A 182 -18.04 1.38 -0.94
CA MET A 182 -17.90 0.10 -0.25
C MET A 182 -17.32 0.27 1.16
N ILE A 183 -16.27 1.08 1.34
CA ILE A 183 -15.72 1.39 2.67
C ILE A 183 -16.77 2.09 3.54
N ASN A 184 -17.53 3.03 2.98
CA ASN A 184 -18.59 3.72 3.73
C ASN A 184 -19.67 2.76 4.24
N VAL A 185 -20.11 1.81 3.40
CA VAL A 185 -21.07 0.77 3.82
C VAL A 185 -20.48 -0.11 4.94
N ALA A 186 -19.21 -0.49 4.84
CA ALA A 186 -18.54 -1.24 5.90
C ALA A 186 -18.47 -0.45 7.22
N GLN A 187 -18.18 0.85 7.15
CA GLN A 187 -18.16 1.73 8.31
C GLN A 187 -19.54 1.88 8.95
N MET A 188 -20.62 1.94 8.16
CA MET A 188 -21.98 1.98 8.68
C MET A 188 -22.29 0.75 9.53
N LYS A 189 -21.95 -0.46 9.04
CA LYS A 189 -22.12 -1.72 9.78
C LYS A 189 -21.33 -1.72 11.10
N PHE A 190 -20.08 -1.29 11.06
CA PHE A 190 -19.24 -1.22 12.26
C PHE A 190 -19.76 -0.20 13.28
N ASN A 191 -20.23 0.95 12.81
CA ASN A 191 -20.82 1.98 13.66
C ASN A 191 -22.12 1.50 14.31
N GLU A 192 -22.94 0.74 13.59
CA GLU A 192 -24.15 0.12 14.13
C GLU A 192 -23.80 -0.85 15.26
N ALA A 193 -22.88 -1.79 15.03
CA ALA A 193 -22.40 -2.71 16.06
C ALA A 193 -21.85 -1.98 17.30
N SER A 194 -21.01 -0.97 17.08
CA SER A 194 -20.43 -0.16 18.16
C SER A 194 -21.50 0.56 18.98
N LYS A 195 -22.52 1.12 18.30
CA LYS A 195 -23.65 1.80 18.96
C LYS A 195 -24.47 0.82 19.79
N LEU A 196 -24.80 -0.35 19.25
CA LEU A 196 -25.54 -1.40 19.97
C LEU A 196 -24.83 -1.80 21.27
N ILE A 197 -23.52 -2.09 21.18
CA ILE A 197 -22.71 -2.44 22.36
C ILE A 197 -22.64 -1.26 23.34
N SER A 198 -22.50 -0.02 22.85
CA SER A 198 -22.47 1.17 23.70
C SER A 198 -23.77 1.37 24.48
N THR A 199 -24.92 1.11 23.85
CA THR A 199 -26.22 1.14 24.54
C THR A 199 -26.32 0.01 25.56
N ALA A 200 -25.93 -1.21 25.18
CA ALA A 200 -26.00 -2.39 26.05
C ALA A 200 -25.15 -2.26 27.33
N LYS A 201 -24.10 -1.44 27.33
CA LYS A 201 -23.30 -1.13 28.54
C LYS A 201 -24.08 -0.45 29.66
N GLN A 202 -25.25 0.13 29.36
CA GLN A 202 -26.12 0.75 30.37
C GLN A 202 -26.87 -0.30 31.20
N SER A 203 -27.11 -1.49 30.63
CA SER A 203 -27.92 -2.56 31.25
C SER A 203 -27.10 -3.78 31.66
N TYR A 204 -25.96 -4.03 31.01
CA TYR A 204 -25.18 -5.25 31.21
C TYR A 204 -23.75 -4.97 31.69
N THR A 205 -23.26 -5.87 32.55
CA THR A 205 -21.87 -5.81 33.02
C THR A 205 -20.89 -6.09 31.89
N LYS A 206 -19.64 -5.63 32.06
CA LYS A 206 -18.55 -5.92 31.12
C LYS A 206 -18.37 -7.42 30.88
N LYS A 207 -18.53 -8.25 31.92
CA LYS A 207 -18.40 -9.72 31.82
C LYS A 207 -19.47 -10.31 30.90
N GLN A 208 -20.71 -9.86 31.00
CA GLN A 208 -21.81 -10.29 30.12
C GLN A 208 -21.59 -9.86 28.67
N LEU A 209 -21.04 -8.66 28.46
CA LEU A 209 -20.78 -8.11 27.12
C LEU A 209 -19.48 -8.60 26.46
N GLN A 210 -18.66 -9.38 27.17
CA GLN A 210 -17.35 -9.80 26.68
C GLN A 210 -17.41 -10.51 25.31
N PRO A 211 -18.34 -11.44 25.05
CA PRO A 211 -18.45 -12.07 23.73
C PRO A 211 -18.75 -11.07 22.60
N ALA A 212 -19.59 -10.06 22.86
CA ALA A 212 -19.88 -9.01 21.88
C ALA A 212 -18.67 -8.08 21.66
N LEU A 213 -17.91 -7.77 22.71
CA LEU A 213 -16.68 -6.96 22.61
C LEU A 213 -15.58 -7.69 21.82
N ASP A 214 -15.41 -8.99 22.04
CA ASP A 214 -14.45 -9.81 21.29
C ASP A 214 -14.86 -9.93 19.82
N GLN A 215 -16.17 -10.05 19.56
CA GLN A 215 -16.71 -10.06 18.20
C GLN A 215 -16.56 -8.70 17.52
N LEU A 216 -16.68 -7.58 18.24
CA LEU A 216 -16.41 -6.23 17.71
C LEU A 216 -14.92 -6.07 17.32
N ASN A 217 -14.00 -6.64 18.10
CA ASN A 217 -12.57 -6.66 17.74
C ASN A 217 -12.31 -7.44 16.45
N THR A 218 -13.03 -8.56 16.26
CA THR A 218 -13.00 -9.32 15.00
C THR A 218 -13.57 -8.51 13.84
N MET A 219 -14.70 -7.83 14.07
CA MET A 219 -15.33 -6.94 13.10
C MET A 219 -14.41 -5.82 12.63
N ASN A 220 -13.61 -5.25 13.53
CA ASN A 220 -12.61 -4.24 13.17
C ASN A 220 -11.54 -4.80 12.19
N LYS A 221 -11.19 -6.08 12.29
CA LYS A 221 -10.27 -6.73 11.34
C LYS A 221 -10.92 -6.88 9.97
N HIS A 222 -12.19 -7.29 9.90
CA HIS A 222 -12.93 -7.38 8.64
C HIS A 222 -13.22 -6.01 8.02
N LEU A 223 -13.37 -4.96 8.83
CA LEU A 223 -13.45 -3.57 8.35
C LEU A 223 -12.15 -3.18 7.63
N ASN A 224 -11.00 -3.50 8.23
CA ASN A 224 -9.72 -3.32 7.57
C ASN A 224 -9.56 -4.17 6.30
N ASN A 225 -10.13 -5.39 6.25
CA ASN A 225 -10.12 -6.21 5.04
C ASN A 225 -10.89 -5.54 3.89
N VAL A 226 -12.05 -4.93 4.14
CA VAL A 226 -12.77 -4.17 3.11
C VAL A 226 -11.92 -3.02 2.57
N TYR A 227 -11.25 -2.29 3.47
CA TYR A 227 -10.32 -1.24 3.07
C TYR A 227 -9.19 -1.79 2.19
N LEU A 228 -8.55 -2.89 2.61
CA LEU A 228 -7.50 -3.56 1.83
C LEU A 228 -8.01 -4.04 0.46
N GLY A 229 -9.19 -4.63 0.40
CA GLY A 229 -9.84 -5.05 -0.83
C GLY A 229 -10.15 -3.88 -1.76
N ALA A 230 -10.56 -2.75 -1.22
CA ALA A 230 -10.79 -1.52 -1.97
C ALA A 230 -9.50 -0.95 -2.55
N VAL A 231 -8.40 -0.91 -1.80
CA VAL A 231 -7.16 -0.26 -2.26
C VAL A 231 -6.28 -1.18 -3.11
N HIS A 232 -6.33 -2.50 -2.90
CA HIS A 232 -5.61 -3.47 -3.73
C HIS A 232 -6.44 -4.04 -4.88
N GLN A 233 -7.72 -3.69 -5.00
CA GLN A 233 -8.62 -4.24 -6.03
C GLN A 233 -8.72 -5.76 -5.97
N SER A 234 -8.92 -6.27 -4.75
CA SER A 234 -8.97 -7.70 -4.45
C SER A 234 -10.41 -8.14 -4.22
N PRO A 235 -11.06 -8.83 -5.17
CA PRO A 235 -12.46 -9.22 -5.04
C PRO A 235 -12.73 -10.00 -3.73
N ASP A 236 -11.85 -10.92 -3.36
CA ASP A 236 -12.02 -11.72 -2.14
C ASP A 236 -12.09 -10.85 -0.88
N TYR A 237 -11.27 -9.80 -0.81
CA TYR A 237 -11.25 -8.88 0.34
C TYR A 237 -12.35 -7.82 0.28
N GLN A 238 -12.91 -7.56 -0.90
CA GLN A 238 -14.13 -6.75 -1.05
C GLN A 238 -15.35 -7.56 -0.58
N TRP A 239 -15.35 -8.86 -0.86
CA TRP A 239 -16.46 -9.78 -0.61
C TRP A 239 -16.11 -10.80 0.49
N TRP A 240 -15.76 -12.05 0.17
CA TRP A 240 -15.57 -13.16 1.11
C TRP A 240 -14.91 -12.81 2.47
N HIS A 241 -13.82 -12.05 2.48
CA HIS A 241 -13.10 -11.65 3.70
C HIS A 241 -13.46 -10.25 4.23
N GLY A 242 -14.34 -9.53 3.51
CA GLY A 242 -14.75 -8.15 3.78
C GLY A 242 -16.24 -8.01 4.08
N GLN A 243 -17.05 -7.63 3.09
CA GLN A 243 -18.44 -7.19 3.31
C GLN A 243 -19.35 -8.25 3.98
N PRO A 244 -19.53 -9.47 3.43
CA PRO A 244 -20.22 -10.55 4.12
C PRO A 244 -19.64 -10.92 5.49
N ALA A 245 -18.32 -10.83 5.67
CA ALA A 245 -17.70 -11.13 6.96
C ALA A 245 -18.15 -10.11 8.03
N LEU A 246 -18.25 -8.82 7.66
CA LEU A 246 -18.83 -7.77 8.51
C LEU A 246 -20.31 -8.01 8.81
N ASP A 247 -21.09 -8.47 7.84
CA ASP A 247 -22.49 -8.82 8.06
C ASP A 247 -22.61 -9.95 9.09
N GLY A 248 -21.80 -10.99 8.94
CA GLY A 248 -21.72 -12.09 9.90
C GLY A 248 -21.34 -11.63 11.31
N ASP A 249 -20.37 -10.73 11.45
CA ASP A 249 -19.98 -10.20 12.74
C ASP A 249 -21.08 -9.36 13.41
N LEU A 250 -21.75 -8.50 12.63
CA LEU A 250 -22.87 -7.69 13.13
C LEU A 250 -24.02 -8.59 13.61
N LEU A 251 -24.35 -9.65 12.85
CA LEU A 251 -25.36 -10.63 13.24
C LEU A 251 -24.99 -11.36 14.53
N LYS A 252 -23.74 -11.78 14.69
CA LYS A 252 -23.25 -12.41 15.93
C LYS A 252 -23.35 -11.47 17.13
N ILE A 253 -22.97 -10.20 16.97
CA ILE A 253 -23.11 -9.19 18.03
C ILE A 253 -24.58 -9.03 18.42
N LYS A 254 -25.48 -8.87 17.45
CA LYS A 254 -26.93 -8.79 17.70
C LYS A 254 -27.46 -10.05 18.38
N GLY A 255 -26.98 -11.24 18.00
CA GLY A 255 -27.31 -12.51 18.62
C GLY A 255 -26.98 -12.53 20.10
N VAL A 256 -25.73 -12.18 20.46
CA VAL A 256 -25.27 -12.11 21.86
C VAL A 256 -26.13 -11.15 22.68
N LEU A 257 -26.41 -9.96 22.15
CA LEU A 257 -27.23 -8.97 22.86
C LEU A 257 -28.68 -9.46 23.02
N GLY A 258 -29.26 -10.07 21.98
CA GLY A 258 -30.60 -10.64 22.06
C GLY A 258 -30.71 -11.82 23.03
N ASP A 259 -29.66 -12.62 23.19
CA ASP A 259 -29.62 -13.66 24.23
C ASP A 259 -29.65 -13.06 25.64
N LEU A 260 -28.88 -11.99 25.89
CA LEU A 260 -28.88 -11.30 27.18
C LEU A 260 -30.26 -10.71 27.52
N GLU A 261 -30.90 -10.06 26.55
CA GLU A 261 -32.25 -9.53 26.72
C GLU A 261 -33.28 -10.62 27.02
N ARG A 262 -33.18 -11.79 26.38
CA ARG A 262 -34.05 -12.94 26.66
C ARG A 262 -33.83 -13.49 28.06
N MET A 263 -32.57 -13.64 28.48
CA MET A 263 -32.24 -14.14 29.82
C MET A 263 -32.74 -13.22 30.93
N GLU A 264 -32.80 -11.92 30.68
CA GLU A 264 -33.35 -10.94 31.63
C GLU A 264 -34.88 -11.05 31.76
N LYS A 265 -35.60 -11.28 30.64
CA LYS A 265 -37.06 -11.46 30.64
C LYS A 265 -37.53 -12.77 31.27
N LEU A 266 -36.65 -13.76 31.39
CA LEU A 266 -36.94 -15.06 32.00
C LEU A 266 -36.67 -15.11 33.50
N LYS A 267 -36.11 -14.04 34.09
CA LYS A 267 -35.88 -13.90 35.53
C LYS A 267 -37.01 -13.11 36.16
#